data_AF-W2DTH7-F1
#
_entry.id   AF-W2DTH7-F1
#
_cell.length_a   1.000
_cell.length_b   1.000
_cell.length_c   1.000
_cell.angle_alpha   90.00
_cell.angle_beta   90.00
_cell.angle_gamma   90.00
#
_symmetry.space_group_name_H-M   'P 1'
#
loop_
_entity.id
_entity.type
_entity.pdbx_description
1 polymer ?
#
loop_
_entity_poly.entity_id
_entity_poly.type
_entity_poly.pdbx_seq_one_letter_code
_entity_poly.pdbx_strand_id
1 'polypeptide(L)'
;MFFGVLLIITWLVLLLRYPAKALPVSLAAAVGLGFVAIWVVWLDNREASQLARLELRIIYAADECPADRPLKLTLNNGNDVPLTELRWRVAAYAPGDTVNLADNVYAAPRYRGPGELQAGATWEDCLPTPPLRPGYRAQTLEFRAEHLQGSFSD
;
A
#
# COMPACT_ATOMS: atom_id res chain seq x y z
N MET A 1 9.05 6.00 -34.08
CA MET A 1 9.47 4.57 -34.18
C MET A 1 10.78 4.41 -34.97
N PHE A 2 10.92 5.02 -36.16
CA PHE A 2 12.15 4.96 -36.98
C PHE A 2 13.44 5.36 -36.25
N PHE A 3 13.42 6.45 -35.47
CA PHE A 3 14.60 6.89 -34.71
C PHE A 3 15.07 5.87 -33.67
N GLY A 4 14.14 5.16 -33.02
CA GLY A 4 14.50 4.10 -32.07
C GLY A 4 15.17 2.91 -32.76
N VAL A 5 14.63 2.51 -33.91
CA VAL A 5 15.22 1.42 -34.73
C VAL A 5 16.62 1.81 -35.23
N LEU A 6 16.80 3.03 -35.72
CA LEU A 6 18.09 3.51 -36.22
C LEU A 6 19.15 3.59 -35.11
N LEU A 7 18.76 3.98 -33.90
CA LEU A 7 19.64 3.99 -32.73
C LEU A 7 20.08 2.57 -32.34
N ILE A 8 19.16 1.60 -32.32
CA ILE A 8 19.46 0.19 -32.03
C ILE A 8 20.42 -0.39 -33.08
N ILE A 9 20.17 -0.15 -34.37
CA ILE A 9 21.04 -0.62 -35.46
C ILE A 9 22.43 0.00 -35.33
N THR A 10 22.52 1.30 -35.06
CA THR A 10 23.80 2.00 -34.88
C THR A 10 24.59 1.42 -33.70
N TRP A 11 23.92 1.15 -32.58
CA TRP A 11 24.54 0.51 -31.42
C TRP A 11 25.05 -0.91 -31.74
N LEU A 12 24.25 -1.73 -32.45
CA LEU A 12 24.64 -3.08 -32.90
C LEU A 12 25.89 -3.05 -33.79
N VAL A 13 25.93 -2.12 -34.76
CA VAL A 13 27.07 -1.93 -35.65
C VAL A 13 28.32 -1.53 -34.86
N LEU A 14 28.20 -0.62 -33.89
CA LEU A 14 29.31 -0.21 -33.03
C LEU A 14 29.81 -1.37 -32.15
N LEU A 15 28.91 -2.23 -31.67
CA LEU A 15 29.24 -3.37 -30.82
C LEU A 15 29.98 -4.47 -31.59
N LEU A 16 29.55 -4.77 -32.83
CA LEU A 16 30.22 -5.72 -33.73
C LEU A 16 31.57 -5.20 -34.24
N ARG A 17 31.68 -3.90 -34.53
CA ARG A 17 32.88 -3.29 -35.13
C ARG A 17 33.95 -2.94 -34.10
N TYR A 18 33.55 -2.50 -32.91
CA TYR A 18 34.45 -2.01 -31.86
C TYR A 18 34.13 -2.65 -30.50
N PRO A 19 34.23 -4.00 -30.38
CA PRO A 19 33.85 -4.70 -29.16
C PRO A 19 34.62 -4.21 -27.94
N ALA A 20 35.93 -3.94 -28.08
CA ALA A 20 36.78 -3.46 -26.99
C ALA A 20 36.40 -2.08 -26.43
N LYS A 21 35.54 -1.31 -27.12
CA LYS A 21 35.10 0.03 -26.70
C LYS A 21 33.62 0.06 -26.35
N ALA A 22 32.78 -0.63 -27.13
CA ALA A 22 31.33 -0.61 -26.95
C ALA A 22 30.84 -1.57 -25.84
N LEU A 23 31.48 -2.73 -25.65
CA LEU A 23 31.14 -3.66 -24.56
C LEU A 23 31.31 -3.04 -23.16
N PRO A 24 32.46 -2.43 -22.80
CA PRO A 24 32.62 -1.90 -21.44
C PRO A 24 31.63 -0.77 -21.14
N VAL A 25 31.30 0.07 -22.13
CA VAL A 25 30.28 1.12 -21.97
C VAL A 25 28.89 0.52 -21.75
N SER A 26 28.52 -0.49 -22.53
CA SER A 26 27.21 -1.14 -22.41
C SER A 26 27.10 -1.93 -21.10
N LEU A 27 28.19 -2.59 -20.68
CA LEU A 27 28.28 -3.28 -19.40
C LEU A 27 28.15 -2.29 -18.24
N ALA A 28 28.85 -1.16 -18.28
CA ALA A 28 28.75 -0.12 -17.26
C ALA A 28 27.31 0.42 -17.15
N ALA A 29 26.66 0.65 -18.29
CA ALA A 29 25.26 1.06 -18.32
C ALA A 29 24.33 -0.01 -17.74
N ALA A 30 24.51 -1.28 -18.11
CA ALA A 30 23.72 -2.39 -17.59
C ALA A 30 23.90 -2.58 -16.08
N VAL A 31 25.13 -2.48 -15.58
CA VAL A 31 25.45 -2.53 -14.15
C VAL A 31 24.79 -1.36 -13.41
N GLY A 32 24.89 -0.14 -13.95
CA GLY A 32 24.23 1.03 -13.36
C GLY A 32 22.71 0.86 -13.27
N LEU A 33 22.07 0.39 -14.35
CA LEU A 33 20.64 0.09 -14.35
C LEU A 33 20.29 -1.03 -13.35
N GLY A 34 21.14 -2.06 -13.26
CA GLY A 34 20.98 -3.15 -12.30
C GLY A 34 21.01 -2.65 -10.85
N PHE A 35 21.95 -1.77 -10.50
CA PHE A 35 22.02 -1.16 -9.17
C PHE A 35 20.76 -0.37 -8.83
N VAL A 36 20.26 0.45 -9.76
CA VAL A 36 19.02 1.22 -9.54
C VAL A 36 17.83 0.28 -9.34
N ALA A 37 17.70 -0.76 -10.17
CA ALA A 37 16.62 -1.74 -10.05
C ALA A 37 16.66 -2.47 -8.69
N ILE A 38 17.84 -2.92 -8.26
CA ILE A 38 18.02 -3.57 -6.94
C ILE A 38 17.66 -2.60 -5.81
N TRP A 39 18.11 -1.35 -5.90
CA TRP A 39 17.83 -0.33 -4.89
C TRP A 39 16.33 -0.08 -4.73
N VAL A 40 15.60 0.04 -5.84
CA VAL A 40 14.14 0.25 -5.84
C VAL A 40 13.42 -0.96 -5.22
N VAL A 41 13.79 -2.18 -5.59
CA VAL A 41 13.17 -3.40 -5.03
C VAL A 41 13.46 -3.52 -3.52
N TRP A 42 14.67 -3.15 -3.08
CA TRP A 42 15.00 -3.15 -1.66
C TRP A 42 14.16 -2.16 -0.85
N LEU A 43 13.96 -0.95 -1.39
CA LEU A 43 13.14 0.09 -0.76
C LEU A 43 11.67 -0.36 -0.63
N ASP A 44 11.10 -0.87 -1.73
CA ASP A 44 9.72 -1.36 -1.78
C ASP A 44 9.50 -2.53 -0.78
N ASN A 45 10.44 -3.47 -0.73
CA ASN A 45 10.37 -4.59 0.20
C ASN A 45 10.50 -4.14 1.67
N ARG A 46 11.27 -3.08 1.96
CA ARG A 46 11.37 -2.52 3.32
C ARG A 46 10.03 -1.94 3.76
N GLU A 47 9.38 -1.12 2.92
CA GLU A 47 8.06 -0.54 3.21
C GLU A 47 6.98 -1.61 3.36
N ALA A 48 6.93 -2.59 2.45
CA ALA A 48 5.97 -3.69 2.51
C ALA A 48 6.11 -4.50 3.81
N SER A 49 7.36 -4.75 4.24
CA SER A 49 7.61 -5.45 5.52
C SER A 49 7.14 -4.65 6.74
N GLN A 50 7.22 -3.31 6.68
CA GLN A 50 6.77 -2.46 7.78
C GLN A 50 5.23 -2.39 7.86
N LEU A 51 4.56 -2.32 6.71
CA LEU A 51 3.11 -2.38 6.63
C LEU A 51 2.56 -3.75 7.09
N ALA A 52 3.26 -4.84 6.78
CA ALA A 52 2.87 -6.18 7.23
C ALA A 52 2.96 -6.37 8.76
N ARG A 53 3.75 -5.55 9.46
CA ARG A 53 3.83 -5.54 10.93
C ARG A 53 2.78 -4.64 11.59
N LEU A 54 1.99 -3.89 10.81
CA LEU A 54 0.82 -3.19 11.33
C LEU A 54 -0.34 -4.18 11.46
N GLU A 55 -0.85 -4.34 12.67
CA GLU A 55 -2.10 -5.07 12.88
C GLU A 55 -3.24 -4.05 12.93
N LEU A 56 -4.14 -4.11 11.94
CA LEU A 56 -5.31 -3.25 11.86
C LEU A 56 -6.57 -4.11 11.90
N ARG A 57 -7.34 -3.97 12.97
CA ARG A 57 -8.58 -4.73 13.19
C ARG A 57 -9.77 -3.78 13.24
N ILE A 58 -10.79 -4.08 12.46
CA ILE A 58 -12.04 -3.33 12.43
C ILE A 58 -13.17 -4.30 12.76
N ILE A 59 -13.97 -3.98 13.77
CA ILE A 59 -15.14 -4.77 14.17
C ILE A 59 -16.36 -3.87 14.30
N TYR A 60 -17.54 -4.44 14.06
CA TYR A 60 -18.79 -3.76 14.36
C TYR A 60 -19.06 -3.88 15.88
N ALA A 61 -19.04 -2.75 16.59
CA ALA A 61 -19.17 -2.70 18.05
C ALA A 61 -20.09 -1.53 18.45
N ALA A 62 -21.38 -1.67 18.14
CA ALA A 62 -22.39 -0.65 18.45
C ALA A 62 -22.59 -0.39 19.96
N ASP A 63 -22.14 -1.31 20.81
CA ASP A 63 -22.22 -1.17 22.27
C ASP A 63 -21.03 -0.36 22.85
N GLU A 64 -19.88 -0.36 22.17
CA GLU A 64 -18.66 0.35 22.61
C GLU A 64 -18.47 1.70 21.91
N CYS A 65 -19.03 1.85 20.71
CA CYS A 65 -18.88 3.04 19.90
C CYS A 65 -20.20 3.84 19.74
N PRO A 66 -20.13 5.16 19.55
CA PRO A 66 -21.29 5.99 19.26
C PRO A 66 -22.06 5.55 18.00
N ALA A 67 -23.36 5.83 17.96
CA ALA A 67 -24.25 5.37 16.89
C ALA A 67 -23.90 5.89 15.48
N ASP A 68 -23.25 7.05 15.38
CA ASP A 68 -22.75 7.64 14.14
C ASP A 68 -21.44 7.00 13.63
N ARG A 69 -20.73 6.27 14.51
CA ARG A 69 -19.44 5.65 14.23
C ARG A 69 -19.31 4.27 14.87
N PRO A 70 -20.16 3.29 14.51
CA PRO A 70 -20.30 2.02 15.24
C PRO A 70 -19.18 1.00 14.97
N LEU A 71 -18.16 1.36 14.17
CA LEU A 71 -17.03 0.48 13.90
C LEU A 71 -15.90 0.78 14.87
N LYS A 72 -15.50 -0.19 15.69
CA LYS A 72 -14.30 -0.08 16.52
C LYS A 72 -13.07 -0.44 15.69
N LEU A 73 -12.12 0.47 15.64
CA LEU A 73 -10.80 0.27 15.07
C LEU A 73 -9.79 0.05 16.18
N THR A 74 -8.94 -0.96 16.02
CA THR A 74 -7.72 -1.15 16.80
C THR A 74 -6.53 -1.23 15.84
N LEU A 75 -5.55 -0.35 16.03
CA LEU A 75 -4.29 -0.31 15.28
C LEU A 75 -3.13 -0.57 16.23
N ASN A 76 -2.31 -1.57 15.94
CA ASN A 76 -1.06 -1.83 16.64
C ASN A 76 0.11 -1.61 15.69
N ASN A 77 1.05 -0.76 16.09
CA ASN A 77 2.31 -0.60 15.40
C ASN A 77 3.35 -1.62 15.89
N GLY A 78 3.38 -2.81 15.29
CA GLY A 78 4.37 -3.85 15.59
C GLY A 78 5.77 -3.58 15.03
N ASN A 79 6.06 -2.38 14.54
CA ASN A 79 7.39 -1.99 14.08
C ASN A 79 8.24 -1.41 15.21
N ASP A 80 9.56 -1.43 15.02
CA ASP A 80 10.54 -0.75 15.89
C ASP A 80 10.69 0.75 15.59
N VAL A 81 9.89 1.28 14.65
CA VAL A 81 9.90 2.69 14.23
C VAL A 81 8.50 3.29 14.35
N PRO A 82 8.38 4.58 14.69
CA PRO A 82 7.08 5.26 14.71
C PRO A 82 6.47 5.35 13.31
N LEU A 83 5.17 5.12 13.26
CA LEU A 83 4.30 5.38 12.11
C LEU A 83 3.96 6.87 12.11
N THR A 84 4.07 7.55 10.97
CA THR A 84 3.86 9.01 10.86
C THR A 84 2.56 9.35 10.16
N GLU A 85 2.21 8.62 9.09
CA GLU A 85 0.94 8.75 8.37
C GLU A 85 0.41 7.35 8.06
N LEU A 86 -0.91 7.16 8.16
CA LEU A 86 -1.58 5.96 7.71
C LEU A 86 -2.92 6.30 7.10
N ARG A 87 -3.17 5.73 5.93
CA ARG A 87 -4.40 5.83 5.16
C ARG A 87 -4.85 4.45 4.73
N TRP A 88 -6.15 4.23 4.75
CA TRP A 88 -6.75 2.98 4.29
C TRP A 88 -8.16 3.25 3.77
N ARG A 89 -8.74 2.21 3.19
CA ARG A 89 -10.16 2.14 2.88
C ARG A 89 -10.79 1.04 3.71
N VAL A 90 -12.02 1.28 4.17
CA VAL A 90 -12.80 0.24 4.83
C VAL A 90 -13.59 -0.51 3.76
N ALA A 91 -13.32 -1.80 3.65
CA ALA A 91 -14.09 -2.75 2.86
C ALA A 91 -15.05 -3.52 3.76
N ALA A 92 -16.17 -3.95 3.20
CA ALA A 92 -17.19 -4.72 3.90
C ALA A 92 -17.51 -5.99 3.11
N TYR A 93 -17.53 -7.14 3.78
CA TYR A 93 -17.79 -8.44 3.15
C TYR A 93 -18.92 -9.15 3.89
N ALA A 94 -19.73 -9.91 3.15
CA ALA A 94 -20.56 -10.91 3.80
C ALA A 94 -19.66 -12.05 4.32
N PRO A 95 -20.01 -12.70 5.44
CA PRO A 95 -19.24 -13.83 5.97
C PRO A 95 -19.07 -14.93 4.92
N GLY A 96 -17.81 -15.31 4.63
CA GLY A 96 -17.48 -16.30 3.61
C GLY A 96 -17.50 -15.80 2.15
N ASP A 97 -17.82 -14.52 1.93
CA ASP A 97 -17.80 -13.89 0.60
C ASP A 97 -16.50 -13.07 0.42
N THR A 98 -16.13 -12.85 -0.83
CA THR A 98 -14.98 -12.02 -1.24
C THR A 98 -15.40 -10.77 -2.00
N VAL A 99 -16.70 -10.60 -2.26
CA VAL A 99 -17.22 -9.39 -2.91
C VAL A 99 -17.23 -8.24 -1.92
N ASN A 100 -16.55 -7.14 -2.25
CA ASN A 100 -16.59 -5.92 -1.46
C ASN A 100 -17.95 -5.22 -1.66
N LEU A 101 -18.70 -5.12 -0.56
CA LEU A 101 -20.01 -4.52 -0.45
C LEU A 101 -19.97 -3.05 -0.02
N ALA A 102 -18.79 -2.54 0.36
CA ALA A 102 -18.58 -1.12 0.54
C ALA A 102 -18.59 -0.43 -0.84
N ASP A 103 -19.44 0.59 -0.97
CA ASP A 103 -19.57 1.34 -2.20
C ASP A 103 -18.45 2.39 -2.29
N ASN A 104 -17.76 2.43 -3.42
CA ASN A 104 -16.61 3.30 -3.61
C ASN A 104 -17.06 4.59 -4.31
N VAL A 105 -17.96 5.31 -3.65
CA VAL A 105 -18.45 6.61 -4.11
C VAL A 105 -17.44 7.71 -3.81
N TYR A 106 -17.44 8.78 -4.61
CA TYR A 106 -16.56 9.94 -4.39
C TYR A 106 -16.71 10.56 -2.99
N ALA A 107 -17.88 10.38 -2.36
CA ALA A 107 -18.20 10.85 -1.02
C ALA A 107 -17.79 9.88 0.11
N ALA A 108 -17.08 8.79 -0.18
CA ALA A 108 -16.66 7.83 0.85
C ALA A 108 -15.74 8.51 1.90
N PRO A 109 -15.91 8.21 3.20
CA PRO A 109 -15.05 8.78 4.24
C PRO A 109 -13.58 8.46 4.00
N ARG A 110 -12.71 9.46 4.17
CA ARG A 110 -11.26 9.24 4.16
C ARG A 110 -10.82 8.86 5.57
N TYR A 111 -10.63 7.56 5.78
CA TYR A 111 -10.13 7.03 7.03
C TYR A 111 -8.63 7.32 7.15
N ARG A 112 -8.24 7.91 8.28
CA ARG A 112 -6.86 8.32 8.58
C ARG A 112 -6.48 7.85 9.97
N GLY A 113 -5.20 7.51 10.13
CA GLY A 113 -4.64 7.06 11.39
C GLY A 113 -4.50 8.19 12.42
N PRO A 114 -3.90 7.90 13.58
CA PRO A 114 -3.75 8.87 14.67
C PRO A 114 -2.73 9.98 14.39
N GLY A 115 -2.09 9.97 13.21
CA GLY A 115 -0.84 10.68 12.96
C GLY A 115 0.31 9.84 13.47
N GLU A 116 1.12 10.42 14.37
CA GLU A 116 2.28 9.74 14.93
C GLU A 116 1.87 8.63 15.93
N LEU A 117 2.22 7.39 15.65
CA LEU A 117 2.04 6.23 16.53
C LEU A 117 3.39 5.57 16.81
N GLN A 118 3.82 5.60 18.06
CA GLN A 118 5.12 5.09 18.49
C GLN A 118 5.28 3.58 18.22
N ALA A 119 6.53 3.13 18.18
CA ALA A 119 6.87 1.72 18.07
C ALA A 119 6.22 0.90 19.21
N GLY A 120 5.58 -0.21 18.87
CA GLY A 120 4.86 -1.08 19.80
C GLY A 120 3.56 -0.50 20.38
N ALA A 121 3.19 0.74 20.04
CA ALA A 121 2.01 1.37 20.59
C ALA A 121 0.72 0.88 19.92
N THR A 122 -0.38 0.91 20.68
CA THR A 122 -1.72 0.61 20.19
C THR A 122 -2.58 1.86 20.25
N TRP A 123 -3.39 2.07 19.22
CA TRP A 123 -4.37 3.14 19.12
C TRP A 123 -5.75 2.56 18.81
N GLU A 124 -6.77 3.14 19.41
CA GLU A 124 -8.17 2.78 19.19
C GLU A 124 -8.99 4.01 18.79
N ASP A 125 -9.92 3.83 17.87
CA ASP A 125 -10.87 4.87 17.46
C ASP A 125 -12.19 4.25 16.97
N CYS A 126 -13.24 5.05 16.94
CA CYS A 126 -14.54 4.66 16.41
C CYS A 126 -14.75 5.32 15.03
N LEU A 127 -15.04 4.51 14.01
CA LEU A 127 -15.16 4.93 12.62
C LEU A 127 -16.62 4.88 12.12
N PRO A 128 -17.02 5.80 11.23
CA PRO A 128 -18.30 5.71 10.53
C PRO A 128 -18.30 4.52 9.57
N THR A 129 -19.47 3.92 9.39
CA THR A 129 -19.66 2.86 8.39
C THR A 129 -19.49 3.41 6.98
N PRO A 130 -18.80 2.69 6.09
CA PRO A 130 -18.77 3.08 4.68
C PRO A 130 -20.18 2.95 4.10
N PRO A 131 -20.53 3.71 3.05
CA PRO A 131 -21.76 3.48 2.31
C PRO A 131 -21.77 2.03 1.81
N LEU A 132 -22.84 1.30 2.07
CA LEU A 132 -22.99 -0.11 1.68
C LEU A 132 -23.91 -0.22 0.48
N ARG A 133 -23.68 -1.24 -0.36
CA ARG A 133 -24.64 -1.62 -1.40
C ARG A 133 -26.03 -1.88 -0.77
N PRO A 134 -27.13 -1.54 -1.48
CA PRO A 134 -28.48 -1.74 -0.95
C PRO A 134 -28.75 -3.18 -0.54
N GLY A 135 -29.50 -3.37 0.55
CA GLY A 135 -29.94 -4.69 1.04
C GLY A 135 -29.07 -5.31 2.13
N TYR A 136 -27.90 -4.74 2.44
CA TYR A 136 -27.00 -5.24 3.50
C TYR A 136 -27.06 -4.38 4.77
N ARG A 137 -26.94 -5.02 5.93
CA ARG A 137 -26.86 -4.36 7.24
C ARG A 137 -25.45 -4.44 7.78
N ALA A 138 -24.93 -3.34 8.32
CA ALA A 138 -23.55 -3.29 8.83
C ALA A 138 -23.23 -4.40 9.85
N GLN A 139 -24.17 -4.70 10.76
CA GLN A 139 -24.02 -5.72 11.80
C GLN A 139 -23.81 -7.17 11.30
N THR A 140 -24.12 -7.46 10.03
CA THR A 140 -23.98 -8.80 9.47
C THR A 140 -22.74 -8.95 8.60
N LEU A 141 -21.89 -7.92 8.54
CA LEU A 141 -20.73 -7.85 7.66
C LEU A 141 -19.42 -7.91 8.44
N GLU A 142 -18.40 -8.41 7.76
CA GLU A 142 -17.02 -8.34 8.21
C GLU A 142 -16.36 -7.11 7.58
N PHE A 143 -15.78 -6.27 8.43
CA PHE A 143 -15.06 -5.08 7.99
C PHE A 143 -13.57 -5.34 7.98
N ARG A 144 -12.90 -4.92 6.91
CA ARG A 144 -11.45 -5.05 6.78
C ARG A 144 -10.88 -3.76 6.22
N ALA A 145 -9.65 -3.48 6.58
CA ALA A 145 -8.91 -2.40 5.95
C ALA A 145 -8.23 -2.91 4.68
N GLU A 146 -8.41 -2.18 3.60
CA GLU A 146 -7.76 -2.43 2.31
C GLU A 146 -6.97 -1.20 1.87
N HIS A 147 -6.07 -1.40 0.91
CA HIS A 147 -5.25 -0.33 0.33
C HIS A 147 -4.50 0.48 1.40
N LEU A 148 -3.91 -0.23 2.36
CA LEU A 148 -3.06 0.34 3.40
C LEU A 148 -1.90 1.09 2.74
N GLN A 149 -1.79 2.37 3.07
CA GLN A 149 -0.70 3.24 2.66
C GLN A 149 -0.23 3.98 3.90
N GLY A 150 1.03 3.82 4.27
CA GLY A 150 1.59 4.50 5.43
C GLY A 150 3.04 4.85 5.23
N SER A 151 3.50 5.80 6.04
CA SER A 151 4.90 6.21 6.13
C SER A 151 5.40 6.01 7.54
N PHE A 152 6.66 5.66 7.66
CA PHE A 152 7.36 5.47 8.94
C PHE A 152 8.49 6.50 9.03
N SER A 153 9.02 6.74 10.23
CA SER A 153 10.26 7.51 10.34
C SER A 153 11.45 6.72 9.78
N ASP A 154 12.40 7.44 9.15
CA ASP A 154 13.63 6.88 8.60
C ASP A 154 14.60 6.30 9.64
#